data_AF-A0A1Q5TGW2-F1
#
_entry.id   AF-A0A1Q5TGW2-F1
#
_cell.length_a   1.000
_cell.length_b   1.000
_cell.length_c   1.000
_cell.angle_alpha   90.00
_cell.angle_beta   90.00
_cell.angle_gamma   90.00
#
_symmetry.space_group_name_H-M   'P 1'
#
loop_
_entity.id
_entity.type
_entity.pdbx_description
1 polymer ?
#
loop_
_entity_poly.entity_id
_entity_poly.type
_entity_poly.pdbx_seq_one_letter_code
_entity_poly.pdbx_strand_id
1 'polypeptide(L)' 'MRNTIPTPVELNKGRIKFGTLLIRPLRPSAVCTFPRYQVGDSEYSYGKFDSKSQALSFCRQLYEERLDEPINASSTQI' A
#
# COMPACT_ATOMS: atom_id res chain seq x y z
N MET A 1 26.31 -1.61 15.71
CA MET A 1 25.09 -1.68 14.88
C MET A 1 24.73 -0.26 14.47
N ARG A 2 24.79 0.09 13.18
CA ARG A 2 24.49 1.45 12.71
C ARG A 2 22.98 1.59 12.53
N ASN A 3 22.32 2.28 13.45
CA ASN A 3 20.93 2.71 13.30
C ASN A 3 20.87 3.95 12.40
N THR A 4 21.14 3.79 11.11
CA THR A 4 20.89 4.84 10.12
C THR A 4 19.40 4.88 9.81
N ILE A 5 18.70 5.84 10.42
CA ILE A 5 17.34 6.20 10.03
C ILE A 5 17.43 6.61 8.55
N PRO A 6 16.71 5.92 7.64
CA PRO A 6 16.84 6.19 6.21
C PRO A 6 16.30 7.57 5.85
N THR A 7 16.97 8.22 4.89
CA THR A 7 16.51 9.51 4.39
C THR A 7 15.17 9.36 3.65
N PRO A 8 14.30 10.39 3.63
CA PRO A 8 12.98 10.32 3.01
C PRO A 8 13.01 9.86 1.54
N VAL A 9 14.08 10.18 0.81
CA VAL A 9 14.28 9.77 -0.58
C VAL A 9 14.50 8.26 -0.69
N GLU A 10 15.29 7.68 0.20
CA GLU A 10 15.48 6.22 0.26
C GLU A 10 14.24 5.48 0.74
N LEU A 11 13.44 6.12 1.59
CA LEU A 11 12.15 5.61 2.02
C LEU A 11 11.11 5.59 0.88
N ASN A 12 11.20 6.54 -0.07
CA ASN A 12 10.30 6.66 -1.22
C ASN A 12 10.67 5.77 -2.41
N LYS A 13 11.88 5.22 -2.44
CA LYS A 13 12.36 4.38 -3.55
C LYS A 13 11.51 3.09 -3.64
N GLY A 14 10.69 2.99 -4.69
CA GLY A 14 9.83 1.83 -4.94
C GLY A 14 8.45 1.87 -4.29
N ARG A 15 8.04 3.01 -3.73
CA ARG A 15 6.64 3.20 -3.28
C ARG A 15 5.70 3.31 -4.48
N ILE A 16 4.57 2.65 -4.39
CA ILE A 16 3.54 2.66 -5.44
C ILE A 16 2.26 3.20 -4.81
N LYS A 17 1.73 4.28 -5.35
CA LYS A 17 0.42 4.81 -4.96
C LYS A 17 -0.65 4.17 -5.83
N PHE A 18 -1.70 3.64 -5.21
CA PHE A 18 -2.85 3.03 -5.88
C PHE A 18 -4.13 3.59 -5.27
N GLY A 19 -4.72 4.61 -5.90
CA GLY A 19 -5.81 5.37 -5.30
C GLY A 19 -5.37 6.04 -3.99
N THR A 20 -6.07 5.73 -2.90
CA THR A 20 -5.72 6.12 -1.51
C THR A 20 -4.65 5.23 -0.88
N LEU A 21 -4.43 4.03 -1.42
CA LEU A 21 -3.48 3.06 -0.88
C LEU A 21 -2.05 3.36 -1.32
N LEU A 22 -1.11 2.97 -0.46
CA LEU A 22 0.32 3.06 -0.65
C LEU A 22 0.94 1.69 -0.41
N ILE A 23 1.61 1.18 -1.45
CA ILE A 23 2.44 0.00 -1.36
C ILE A 23 3.86 0.46 -1.07
N ARG A 24 4.40 0.10 0.09
CA ARG A 24 5.78 0.38 0.49
C ARG A 24 6.61 -0.90 0.53
N PRO A 25 7.78 -0.95 -0.14
CA PRO A 25 8.72 -2.04 0.07
C PRO A 25 9.28 -1.96 1.49
N LEU A 26 9.25 -3.09 2.19
CA LEU A 26 9.87 -3.28 3.49
C LEU A 26 11.29 -3.79 3.30
N ARG A 27 12.22 -3.22 4.07
CA ARG A 27 13.59 -3.68 4.07
C ARG A 27 13.69 -5.06 4.70
N PRO A 28 14.57 -5.93 4.20
CA PRO A 28 14.93 -7.16 4.89
C PRO A 28 15.39 -6.87 6.31
N SER A 29 14.98 -7.70 7.25
CA SER A 29 15.41 -7.66 8.65
C SER A 29 16.11 -8.97 9.01
N ALA A 30 16.75 -9.01 10.19
CA ALA A 30 17.36 -10.23 10.70
C ALA A 30 16.37 -11.42 10.83
N VAL A 31 15.07 -11.11 10.91
CA VAL A 31 13.98 -12.10 11.02
C VAL A 31 13.37 -12.44 9.65
N CYS A 32 13.51 -11.55 8.66
CA CYS A 32 12.99 -11.78 7.32
C CYS A 32 13.96 -11.22 6.28
N THR A 33 14.74 -12.12 5.68
CA THR A 33 15.81 -11.79 4.74
C THR A 33 15.32 -11.44 3.34
N PHE A 34 14.04 -11.67 3.05
CA PHE A 34 13.42 -11.42 1.75
C PHE A 34 12.69 -10.07 1.71
N PRO A 35 12.65 -9.39 0.55
CA PRO A 35 11.92 -8.14 0.40
C PRO A 35 10.41 -8.37 0.50
N ARG A 36 9.75 -7.67 1.43
CA ARG A 36 8.28 -7.69 1.58
C ARG A 36 7.68 -6.37 1.13
N TYR A 37 6.38 -6.35 0.94
CA TYR A 37 5.61 -5.18 0.53
C TYR A 37 4.49 -4.97 1.53
N GLN A 38 4.39 -3.79 2.11
CA GLN A 38 3.27 -3.44 2.98
C GLN A 38 2.29 -2.55 2.21
N VAL A 39 1.02 -2.87 2.31
CA VAL A 39 -0.08 -2.05 1.81
C VAL A 39 -0.72 -1.34 3.00
N GLY A 40 -0.90 -0.03 2.88
CA GLY A 40 -1.58 0.79 3.86
C GLY A 40 -1.98 2.12 3.26
N ASP A 41 -2.79 2.90 3.96
CA ASP A 41 -3.06 4.29 3.65
C ASP A 41 -2.53 5.19 4.79
N SER A 42 -3.07 6.39 4.93
CA SER A 42 -2.70 7.32 6.01
C SER A 42 -3.14 6.88 7.41
N GLU A 43 -4.16 6.03 7.51
CA GLU A 43 -4.83 5.66 8.76
C GLU A 43 -4.61 4.18 9.11
N TYR A 44 -4.60 3.29 8.12
CA TYR A 44 -4.61 1.84 8.31
C TYR A 44 -3.51 1.13 7.53
N SER A 45 -3.03 0.04 8.13
CA SER A 45 -2.14 -0.93 7.48
C SER A 45 -2.92 -2.20 7.17
N TYR A 46 -3.22 -2.44 5.89
CA TYR A 46 -4.03 -3.57 5.45
C TYR A 46 -3.29 -4.91 5.43
N GLY A 47 -1.97 -4.91 5.28
CA GLY A 47 -1.22 -6.16 5.31
C GLY A 47 0.21 -6.07 4.80
N LYS A 48 0.93 -7.19 4.92
CA LYS A 48 2.27 -7.41 4.37
C LYS A 48 2.24 -8.60 3.42
N PHE A 49 2.93 -8.46 2.30
CA PHE A 49 2.95 -9.42 1.20
C PHE A 49 4.39 -9.76 0.85
N ASP A 50 4.64 -10.99 0.43
CA ASP A 50 5.98 -11.44 0.06
C ASP A 50 6.38 -11.02 -1.36
N SER A 51 5.44 -10.49 -2.15
CA SER A 51 5.74 -9.97 -3.49
C SER A 51 4.95 -8.71 -3.85
N LYS A 52 5.52 -7.91 -4.76
CA LYS A 52 4.88 -6.72 -5.33
C LYS A 52 3.58 -7.07 -6.04
N SER A 53 3.57 -8.17 -6.78
CA SER A 53 2.41 -8.63 -7.55
C SER A 53 1.24 -9.00 -6.65
N GLN A 54 1.49 -9.69 -5.51
CA GLN A 54 0.43 -9.94 -4.52
C GLN A 54 -0.11 -8.65 -3.91
N ALA A 55 0.76 -7.73 -3.50
CA ALA A 55 0.34 -6.45 -2.94
C ALA A 55 -0.53 -5.65 -3.94
N LEU A 56 -0.16 -5.66 -5.23
CA LEU A 56 -0.95 -5.04 -6.29
C LEU A 56 -2.28 -5.76 -6.53
N SER A 57 -2.29 -7.09 -6.54
CA SER A 57 -3.53 -7.88 -6.68
C SER A 57 -4.49 -7.57 -5.54
N PHE A 58 -4.00 -7.50 -4.30
CA PHE A 58 -4.78 -7.11 -3.14
C PHE A 58 -5.35 -5.69 -3.28
N CYS A 59 -4.53 -4.72 -3.72
CA CYS A 59 -5.00 -3.35 -3.95
C CYS A 59 -6.09 -3.29 -5.01
N ARG A 60 -5.99 -4.09 -6.08
CA ARG A 60 -7.02 -4.19 -7.12
C ARG A 60 -8.32 -4.75 -6.56
N GLN A 61 -8.27 -5.88 -5.84
CA GLN A 61 -9.45 -6.48 -5.23
C GLN A 61 -10.14 -5.51 -4.27
N LEU A 62 -9.39 -4.83 -3.39
CA LEU A 62 -9.95 -3.88 -2.44
C LEU A 62 -10.60 -2.67 -3.14
N TYR A 63 -10.08 -2.24 -4.29
CA TYR A 63 -10.64 -1.11 -5.04
C TYR A 63 -11.80 -1.53 -5.96
N GLU A 64 -11.75 -2.73 -6.52
CA GLU A 64 -12.83 -3.33 -7.31
C GLU A 64 -14.04 -3.61 -6.41
N GLU A 65 -13.85 -4.17 -5.20
CA GLU A 65 -14.93 -4.31 -4.21
C GLU A 65 -15.49 -2.96 -3.73
N ARG A 66 -14.69 -1.88 -3.79
CA ARG A 66 -15.17 -0.53 -3.46
C ARG A 66 -15.88 0.17 -4.63
N LEU A 67 -15.79 -0.33 -5.85
CA LEU A 67 -16.57 0.18 -6.98
C LEU A 67 -18.03 -0.32 -6.97
N ASP A 68 -18.31 -1.35 -6.18
CA ASP A 68 -19.67 -1.85 -5.91
C ASP A 68 -20.42 -1.02 -4.84
N GLU A 69 -19.80 0.00 -4.24
CA GLU A 69 -20.58 1.02 -3.52
C GLU A 69 -21.42 1.78 -4.56
N PRO A 70 -22.76 1.75 -4.48
CA PRO A 70 -23.59 2.48 -5.42
C PRO A 70 -23.24 3.96 -5.30
N ILE A 71 -22.83 4.57 -6.41
CA ILE A 71 -22.93 6.02 -6.58
C ILE A 71 -24.40 6.33 -6.35
N ASN A 72 -24.74 6.74 -5.13
CA ASN A 72 -26.09 7.15 -4.80
C ASN A 72 -26.41 8.29 -5.76
N ALA A 73 -27.37 8.05 -6.65
CA ALA A 73 -27.89 9.01 -7.61
C ALA A 73 -28.70 10.08 -6.85
N SER A 74 -27.99 10.85 -6.05
CA SER A 74 -28.45 12.04 -5.36
C SER A 74 -27.46 13.17 -5.65
N SER A 75 -27.05 13.28 -6.91
CA SER A 75 -26.67 14.57 -7.46
C SER A 75 -27.94 15.42 -7.48
N THR A 76 -28.13 16.20 -6.42
CA THR A 76 -29.16 17.23 -6.33
C THR A 76 -28.97 18.20 -7.50
N GLN A 77 -29.86 18.12 -8.48
CA GLN A 77 -30.16 19.23 -9.37
C GLN A 77 -30.75 20.35 -8.52
N ILE A 78 -30.08 21.50 -8.51
CA ILE A 78 -30.68 22.81 -8.28
C ILE A 78 -30.69 23.57 -9.60
#